data_AF-A0A917M2L2-F1
#
_entry.id   AF-A0A917M2L2-F1
#
_cell.length_a   1.000
_cell.length_b   1.000
_cell.length_c   1.000
_cell.angle_alpha   90.00
_cell.angle_beta   90.00
_cell.angle_gamma   90.00
#
_symmetry.space_group_name_H-M   'P 1'
#
loop_
_entity.id
_entity.type
_entity.pdbx_description
1 polymer ?
#
loop_
_entity_poly.entity_id
_entity_poly.type
_entity_poly.pdbx_seq_one_letter_code
_entity_poly.pdbx_strand_id
1 'polypeptide(L)'
;MRKAIILLPLLILSVKMALTQEIVIPSEQVTDKIRGGLLGQNLGVLNGLPYEFTFIEQPGDVSGYVPSLPEGARTDDDTDFEWVYIYQMQKTGQIRIPYPEVAQLWRERINRNIWSANRYARHLMDIGIEPPLTGYASINPWSSFNLSGQFLSETFALLAPGMPQTASKIGLHYTQVAIGQESAQATQFFCSMIAAAFIEDDIREIIQWGIAALDEKSIIRDIARDVGDWQRQHPDDWPKTWELIHEKYKQDTWIESYNGYGLNAAAVVAALLYGNGDFAKTIEYAFNFGWDADCNAATAGTILGAVKGYRWMMSQGWQIVDRYANTTREHMLMDETMTSFADRLMDLFETVNEHNGGTRFRAGGILSYRIPTERPEPVARLHDNEAQYQTLVDDLREEVIENISSTDRRLQARGAYLAICLDMAAEVSRQDAKSWEKSVRALSGYWKIVNNVFYGSDFPALNNLASEFVKAGIGKPTRKLEDHEIYEDMTIWKEPGTWPPAHVGRITNVNEDDL
;
A
#
# COMPACT_ATOMS: atom_id res chain seq x y z
N MET A 1 -60.00 4.48 -49.01
CA MET A 1 -58.60 4.18 -48.61
C MET A 1 -58.27 4.96 -47.35
N ARG A 2 -58.27 4.29 -46.19
CA ARG A 2 -57.95 4.90 -44.88
C ARG A 2 -56.43 4.93 -44.71
N LYS A 3 -55.85 6.11 -44.45
CA LYS A 3 -54.44 6.26 -44.07
C LYS A 3 -54.30 6.00 -42.56
N ALA A 4 -53.50 5.01 -42.20
CA ALA A 4 -53.10 4.76 -40.82
C ALA A 4 -51.99 5.75 -40.44
N ILE A 5 -52.18 6.47 -39.33
CA ILE A 5 -51.16 7.28 -38.67
C ILE A 5 -50.49 6.37 -37.65
N ILE A 6 -49.21 6.10 -37.83
CA ILE A 6 -48.38 5.38 -36.86
C ILE A 6 -47.83 6.42 -35.88
N LEU A 7 -48.28 6.38 -34.63
CA LEU A 7 -47.65 7.11 -33.53
C LEU A 7 -46.44 6.29 -33.03
N LEU A 8 -45.24 6.87 -33.11
CA LEU A 8 -44.05 6.37 -32.44
C LEU A 8 -44.03 6.89 -31.00
N PRO A 9 -43.79 6.06 -29.96
CA PRO A 9 -43.62 6.56 -28.61
C PRO A 9 -42.23 7.16 -28.44
N LEU A 10 -42.16 8.42 -27.99
CA LEU A 10 -40.93 9.03 -27.49
C LEU A 10 -40.51 8.30 -26.21
N LEU A 11 -39.42 7.54 -26.26
CA LEU A 11 -38.70 7.14 -25.05
C LEU A 11 -38.02 8.39 -24.47
N ILE A 12 -38.56 8.91 -23.36
CA ILE A 12 -37.86 9.90 -22.54
C ILE A 12 -36.84 9.13 -21.71
N LEU A 13 -35.58 9.16 -22.14
CA LEU A 13 -34.44 8.70 -21.33
C LEU A 13 -34.31 9.68 -20.15
N SER A 14 -34.81 9.31 -18.97
CA SER A 14 -34.57 10.10 -17.76
C SER A 14 -33.12 9.90 -17.32
N VAL A 15 -32.22 10.77 -17.78
CA VAL A 15 -30.91 10.93 -17.16
C VAL A 15 -31.15 11.49 -15.77
N LYS A 16 -31.07 10.64 -14.74
CA LYS A 16 -30.89 11.12 -13.37
C LYS A 16 -29.50 11.74 -13.31
N MET A 17 -29.42 13.06 -13.56
CA MET A 17 -28.28 13.84 -13.06
C MET A 17 -28.34 13.71 -11.55
N ALA A 18 -27.48 12.85 -10.98
CA ALA A 18 -27.15 12.96 -9.57
C ALA A 18 -26.56 14.36 -9.39
N LEU A 19 -27.26 15.23 -8.67
CA LEU A 19 -26.69 16.50 -8.25
C LEU A 19 -25.50 16.14 -7.36
N THR A 20 -24.29 16.25 -7.89
CA THR A 20 -23.06 16.21 -7.10
C THR A 20 -23.22 17.26 -6.01
N GLN A 21 -23.18 16.85 -4.74
CA GLN A 21 -23.16 17.83 -3.66
C GLN A 21 -21.81 18.55 -3.74
N GLU A 22 -21.80 19.86 -3.53
CA GLU A 22 -20.59 20.66 -3.55
C GLU A 22 -20.43 21.33 -2.19
N ILE A 23 -19.18 21.43 -1.74
CA ILE A 23 -18.81 22.25 -0.59
C ILE A 23 -18.03 23.47 -1.06
N VAL A 24 -18.10 24.55 -0.29
CA VAL A 24 -17.24 25.71 -0.44
C VAL A 24 -16.37 25.81 0.79
N ILE A 25 -15.05 25.71 0.59
CA ILE A 25 -14.07 25.75 1.66
C ILE A 25 -13.05 26.87 1.38
N PRO A 26 -12.73 27.73 2.37
CA PRO A 26 -11.66 28.71 2.23
C PRO A 26 -10.32 28.03 1.95
N SER A 27 -9.51 28.63 1.08
CA SER A 27 -8.21 28.07 0.68
C SER A 27 -7.29 27.84 1.88
N GLU A 28 -7.27 28.77 2.84
CA GLU A 28 -6.51 28.63 4.09
C GLU A 28 -6.95 27.41 4.91
N GLN A 29 -8.23 27.03 4.88
CA GLN A 29 -8.72 25.85 5.62
C GLN A 29 -8.28 24.55 4.93
N VAL A 30 -8.27 24.51 3.59
CA VAL A 30 -7.72 23.35 2.85
C VAL A 30 -6.23 23.19 3.15
N THR A 31 -5.46 24.28 3.07
CA THR A 31 -4.02 24.27 3.38
C THR A 31 -3.76 23.86 4.82
N ASP A 32 -4.54 24.36 5.78
CA ASP A 32 -4.43 24.02 7.19
C ASP A 32 -4.64 22.52 7.44
N LYS A 33 -5.67 21.93 6.80
CA LYS A 33 -5.97 20.50 6.92
C LYS A 33 -4.95 19.61 6.19
N ILE A 34 -4.50 19.96 4.98
CA ILE A 34 -3.45 19.22 4.26
C ILE A 34 -2.14 19.22 5.04
N ARG A 35 -1.70 20.38 5.53
CA ARG A 35 -0.50 20.49 6.37
C ARG A 35 -0.65 19.76 7.70
N GLY A 36 -1.85 19.78 8.27
CA GLY A 36 -2.17 19.06 9.50
C GLY A 36 -2.05 17.55 9.30
N GLY A 37 -2.64 17.02 8.23
CA GLY A 37 -2.54 15.61 7.86
C GLY A 37 -1.09 15.18 7.65
N LEU A 38 -0.32 15.91 6.84
CA LEU A 38 1.09 15.58 6.60
C LEU A 38 1.94 15.64 7.89
N LEU A 39 1.76 16.66 8.73
CA LEU A 39 2.47 16.72 10.02
C LEU A 39 2.05 15.58 10.95
N GLY A 40 0.75 15.23 10.94
CA GLY A 40 0.20 14.11 11.69
C GLY A 40 0.82 12.78 11.29
N GLN A 41 0.97 12.54 9.98
CA GLN A 41 1.67 11.37 9.43
C GLN A 41 3.11 11.29 9.95
N ASN A 42 3.89 12.37 9.76
CA ASN A 42 5.30 12.40 10.14
C ASN A 42 5.53 12.25 11.66
N LEU A 43 4.64 12.82 12.49
CA LEU A 43 4.66 12.60 13.94
C LEU A 43 4.33 11.15 14.30
N GLY A 44 3.36 10.54 13.61
CA GLY A 44 2.96 9.16 13.82
C GLY A 44 4.10 8.19 13.52
N VAL A 45 4.65 8.26 12.31
CA VAL A 45 5.77 7.40 11.88
C VAL A 45 6.95 7.56 12.83
N LEU A 46 7.52 8.76 12.93
CA LEU A 46 8.84 8.92 13.55
C LEU A 46 8.83 8.78 15.07
N ASN A 47 7.69 9.06 15.73
CA ASN A 47 7.54 8.81 17.16
C ASN A 47 7.08 7.38 17.45
N GLY A 48 6.57 6.67 16.45
CA GLY A 48 6.15 5.28 16.53
C GLY A 48 7.26 4.27 16.34
N LEU A 49 8.33 4.61 15.61
CA LEU A 49 9.47 3.72 15.33
C LEU A 49 10.02 2.98 16.57
N PRO A 50 10.15 3.60 17.77
CA PRO A 50 10.61 2.87 18.96
C PRO A 50 9.66 1.77 19.46
N TYR A 51 8.41 1.75 19.00
CA TYR A 51 7.36 0.83 19.42
C TYR A 51 6.99 -0.20 18.34
N GLU A 52 7.51 -0.03 17.12
CA GLU A 52 7.39 -1.00 16.02
C GLU A 52 7.82 -2.39 16.51
N PHE A 53 6.93 -3.37 16.36
CA PHE A 53 7.05 -4.75 16.80
C PHE A 53 7.46 -4.96 18.27
N THR A 54 7.27 -3.96 19.13
CA THR A 54 7.62 -4.06 20.56
C THR A 54 6.52 -4.76 21.37
N PHE A 55 5.25 -4.49 21.04
CA PHE A 55 4.09 -5.08 21.70
C PHE A 55 3.36 -6.03 20.74
N ILE A 56 3.69 -7.33 20.82
CA ILE A 56 3.22 -8.35 19.87
C ILE A 56 2.23 -9.32 20.52
N GLU A 57 2.59 -9.87 21.69
CA GLU A 57 1.82 -10.89 22.41
C GLU A 57 1.17 -10.33 23.69
N GLN A 58 1.32 -9.03 23.92
CA GLN A 58 0.68 -8.29 25.01
C GLN A 58 0.48 -6.83 24.60
N PRO A 59 -0.50 -6.13 25.16
CA PRO A 59 -0.68 -4.69 24.95
C PRO A 59 0.49 -3.90 25.55
N GLY A 60 0.70 -2.68 25.05
CA GLY A 60 1.71 -1.76 25.54
C GLY A 60 1.39 -1.07 26.87
N ASP A 61 2.38 -0.37 27.40
CA ASP A 61 2.31 0.41 28.63
C ASP A 61 2.79 1.88 28.46
N VAL A 62 2.83 2.34 27.21
CA VAL A 62 3.23 3.71 26.85
C VAL A 62 2.24 4.70 27.45
N SER A 63 2.76 5.71 28.16
CA SER A 63 1.96 6.76 28.76
C SER A 63 2.70 8.09 28.81
N GLY A 64 1.95 9.18 28.73
CA GLY A 64 2.51 10.53 28.78
C GLY A 64 3.19 10.93 27.47
N TYR A 65 2.77 10.38 26.34
CA TYR A 65 3.29 10.76 25.03
C TYR A 65 3.07 12.25 24.76
N VAL A 66 4.15 12.91 24.34
CA VAL A 66 4.13 14.31 23.88
C VAL A 66 4.68 14.33 22.46
N PRO A 67 3.87 14.76 21.46
CA PRO A 67 4.35 14.88 20.09
C PRO A 67 5.54 15.83 19.98
N SER A 68 6.57 15.41 19.26
CA SER A 68 7.74 16.24 18.94
C SER A 68 8.48 15.72 17.71
N LEU A 69 9.18 16.62 17.02
CA LEU A 69 10.14 16.37 15.94
C LEU A 69 11.30 17.37 16.09
N PRO A 70 12.16 17.24 17.12
CA PRO A 70 13.20 18.22 17.41
C PRO A 70 14.30 18.26 16.34
N GLU A 71 14.48 17.18 15.57
CA GLU A 71 15.41 17.10 14.42
C GLU A 71 14.70 17.31 13.07
N GLY A 72 13.38 17.49 13.12
CA GLY A 72 12.47 17.47 11.97
C GLY A 72 12.15 16.06 11.49
N ALA A 73 11.43 15.98 10.38
CA ALA A 73 11.11 14.72 9.74
C ALA A 73 12.25 14.21 8.85
N ARG A 74 12.17 12.93 8.49
CA ARG A 74 13.08 12.26 7.55
C ARG A 74 12.31 11.21 6.76
N THR A 75 12.87 10.79 5.64
CA THR A 75 12.35 9.65 4.87
C THR A 75 12.32 8.39 5.70
N ASP A 76 11.19 7.71 5.60
CA ASP A 76 10.88 6.42 6.17
C ASP A 76 10.00 5.67 5.16
N ASP A 77 9.97 4.34 5.13
CA ASP A 77 9.26 3.63 4.06
C ASP A 77 7.75 3.85 4.08
N ASP A 78 7.20 4.30 5.21
CA ASP A 78 5.84 4.81 5.34
C ASP A 78 5.56 6.04 4.47
N THR A 79 6.50 6.97 4.35
CA THR A 79 6.24 8.29 3.73
C THR A 79 7.00 8.51 2.43
N ASP A 80 8.10 7.80 2.22
CA ASP A 80 9.08 8.18 1.21
C ASP A 80 8.77 7.63 -0.21
N PHE A 81 7.96 6.57 -0.33
CA PHE A 81 7.38 6.13 -1.60
C PHE A 81 6.39 7.19 -2.10
N GLU A 82 5.46 7.60 -1.22
CA GLU A 82 4.49 8.65 -1.52
C GLU A 82 5.20 9.93 -1.96
N TRP A 83 6.27 10.30 -1.26
CA TRP A 83 7.08 11.46 -1.59
C TRP A 83 7.70 11.41 -3.00
N VAL A 84 8.25 10.25 -3.42
CA VAL A 84 8.76 10.05 -4.79
C VAL A 84 7.66 10.28 -5.82
N TYR A 85 6.46 9.76 -5.56
CA TYR A 85 5.33 9.91 -6.46
C TYR A 85 4.82 11.34 -6.50
N ILE A 86 4.61 12.00 -5.36
CA ILE A 86 4.16 13.39 -5.27
C ILE A 86 5.12 14.33 -6.00
N TYR A 87 6.43 14.15 -5.80
CA TYR A 87 7.44 14.92 -6.52
C TYR A 87 7.31 14.75 -8.05
N GLN A 88 7.14 13.52 -8.52
CA GLN A 88 6.99 13.25 -9.95
C GLN A 88 5.65 13.72 -10.51
N MET A 89 4.55 13.58 -9.77
CA MET A 89 3.23 14.11 -10.14
C MET A 89 3.31 15.61 -10.36
N GLN A 90 3.90 16.35 -9.41
CA GLN A 90 4.00 17.81 -9.51
C GLN A 90 4.90 18.22 -10.69
N LYS A 91 5.99 17.49 -10.92
CA LYS A 91 6.91 17.75 -12.04
C LYS A 91 6.26 17.53 -13.41
N THR A 92 5.35 16.57 -13.53
CA THR A 92 4.75 16.16 -14.81
C THR A 92 3.33 16.66 -15.02
N GLY A 93 2.63 17.08 -13.96
CA GLY A 93 1.20 17.35 -13.97
C GLY A 93 0.32 16.09 -14.02
N GLN A 94 0.90 14.89 -13.89
CA GLN A 94 0.15 13.63 -13.99
C GLN A 94 -0.19 13.07 -12.60
N ILE A 95 -1.48 13.07 -12.25
CA ILE A 95 -1.98 12.52 -10.97
C ILE A 95 -1.85 10.99 -10.90
N ARG A 96 -1.93 10.29 -12.03
CA ARG A 96 -1.73 8.83 -12.11
C ARG A 96 -0.67 8.55 -13.15
N ILE A 97 0.56 8.36 -12.69
CA ILE A 97 1.73 8.07 -13.52
C ILE A 97 1.56 6.68 -14.15
N PRO A 98 1.71 6.50 -15.47
CA PRO A 98 1.60 5.19 -16.11
C PRO A 98 2.51 4.14 -15.47
N TYR A 99 2.03 2.89 -15.36
CA TYR A 99 2.77 1.84 -14.65
C TYR A 99 4.19 1.54 -15.18
N PRO A 100 4.47 1.57 -16.49
CA PRO A 100 5.85 1.43 -16.97
C PRO A 100 6.78 2.54 -16.44
N GLU A 101 6.26 3.77 -16.33
CA GLU A 101 7.00 4.90 -15.74
C GLU A 101 7.15 4.73 -14.22
N VAL A 102 6.15 4.19 -13.52
CA VAL A 102 6.27 3.82 -12.10
C VAL A 102 7.39 2.79 -11.89
N ALA A 103 7.46 1.75 -12.71
CA ALA A 103 8.52 0.75 -12.63
C ALA A 103 9.91 1.37 -12.90
N GLN A 104 9.98 2.34 -13.81
CA GLN A 104 11.21 3.11 -14.03
C GLN A 104 11.59 3.96 -12.82
N LEU A 105 10.64 4.67 -12.22
CA LEU A 105 10.87 5.48 -11.01
C LEU A 105 11.41 4.64 -9.86
N TRP A 106 10.87 3.44 -9.65
CA TRP A 106 11.35 2.52 -8.61
C TRP A 106 12.80 2.10 -8.86
N ARG A 107 13.13 1.72 -10.10
CA ARG A 107 14.51 1.38 -10.48
C ARG A 107 15.47 2.56 -10.27
N GLU A 108 15.02 3.79 -10.48
CA GLU A 108 15.84 4.98 -10.34
C GLU A 108 15.96 5.48 -8.90
N ARG A 109 14.92 5.34 -8.07
CA ARG A 109 14.78 6.14 -6.82
C ARG A 109 14.49 5.32 -5.56
N ILE A 110 14.13 4.05 -5.69
CA ILE A 110 13.62 3.19 -4.60
C ILE A 110 14.35 1.85 -4.63
N ASN A 111 15.59 1.82 -4.12
CA ASN A 111 16.46 0.64 -4.20
C ASN A 111 16.94 0.08 -2.85
N ARG A 112 16.63 0.74 -1.73
CA ARG A 112 17.05 0.35 -0.37
C ARG A 112 16.01 0.73 0.67
N ASN A 113 16.07 0.10 1.84
CA ASN A 113 15.08 0.26 2.92
C ASN A 113 13.66 0.10 2.36
N ILE A 114 13.44 -1.08 1.80
CA ILE A 114 12.18 -1.53 1.22
C ILE A 114 11.92 -2.94 1.71
N TRP A 115 10.69 -3.21 2.13
CA TRP A 115 10.37 -4.45 2.84
C TRP A 115 9.27 -5.24 2.14
N SER A 116 9.16 -6.52 2.52
CA SER A 116 8.02 -7.39 2.22
C SER A 116 7.53 -7.30 0.76
N ALA A 117 6.27 -6.94 0.54
CA ALA A 117 5.65 -6.87 -0.78
C ALA A 117 6.34 -5.86 -1.71
N ASN A 118 6.76 -4.70 -1.21
CA ASN A 118 7.43 -3.67 -2.00
C ASN A 118 8.82 -4.13 -2.45
N ARG A 119 9.58 -4.76 -1.56
CA ARG A 119 10.89 -5.36 -1.91
C ARG A 119 10.73 -6.43 -2.98
N TYR A 120 9.73 -7.30 -2.82
CA TYR A 120 9.45 -8.35 -3.77
C TYR A 120 9.10 -7.78 -5.15
N ALA A 121 8.14 -6.84 -5.20
CA ALA A 121 7.75 -6.14 -6.41
C ALA A 121 8.92 -5.43 -7.10
N ARG A 122 9.79 -4.73 -6.34
CA ARG A 122 10.99 -4.07 -6.88
C ARG A 122 11.89 -5.06 -7.60
N HIS A 123 12.15 -6.24 -7.04
CA HIS A 123 13.01 -7.22 -7.69
C HIS A 123 12.34 -7.88 -8.91
N LEU A 124 11.01 -8.06 -8.90
CA LEU A 124 10.27 -8.52 -10.08
C LEU A 124 10.40 -7.56 -11.29
N MET A 125 10.52 -6.26 -11.04
CA MET A 125 10.73 -5.26 -12.10
C MET A 125 12.07 -5.46 -12.85
N ASP A 126 13.07 -6.10 -12.24
CA ASP A 126 14.35 -6.40 -12.89
C ASP A 126 14.20 -7.45 -14.01
N ILE A 127 13.22 -8.35 -13.89
CA ILE A 127 12.85 -9.31 -14.96
C ILE A 127 11.74 -8.78 -15.87
N GLY A 128 11.27 -7.54 -15.70
CA GLY A 128 10.27 -6.94 -16.60
C GLY A 128 8.83 -7.36 -16.30
N ILE A 129 8.57 -7.79 -15.07
CA ILE A 129 7.22 -7.84 -14.53
C ILE A 129 6.95 -6.46 -13.95
N GLU A 130 5.98 -5.75 -14.53
CA GLU A 130 5.65 -4.37 -14.16
C GLU A 130 4.25 -4.29 -13.53
N PRO A 131 3.95 -3.24 -12.76
CA PRO A 131 2.60 -3.03 -12.22
C PRO A 131 1.52 -3.00 -13.32
N PRO A 132 0.29 -3.44 -13.03
CA PRO A 132 -0.18 -3.94 -11.73
C PRO A 132 0.18 -5.41 -11.47
N LEU A 133 0.85 -6.10 -12.40
CA LEU A 133 1.13 -7.54 -12.30
C LEU A 133 1.98 -7.89 -11.07
N THR A 134 2.89 -7.00 -10.65
CA THR A 134 3.68 -7.13 -9.41
C THR A 134 2.85 -7.07 -8.13
N GLY A 135 1.61 -6.56 -8.20
CA GLY A 135 0.67 -6.51 -7.09
C GLY A 135 -0.30 -7.69 -7.04
N TYR A 136 -0.17 -8.69 -7.90
CA TYR A 136 -1.08 -9.83 -7.93
C TYR A 136 -0.56 -10.96 -7.03
N ALA A 137 -1.42 -11.55 -6.21
CA ALA A 137 -1.03 -12.54 -5.20
C ALA A 137 -0.38 -13.81 -5.80
N SER A 138 -0.78 -14.21 -7.02
CA SER A 138 -0.17 -15.32 -7.75
C SER A 138 1.25 -15.03 -8.24
N ILE A 139 1.60 -13.75 -8.39
CA ILE A 139 2.91 -13.30 -8.90
C ILE A 139 3.81 -12.82 -7.75
N ASN A 140 3.22 -12.17 -6.75
CA ASN A 140 3.87 -11.67 -5.54
C ASN A 140 3.16 -12.27 -4.32
N PRO A 141 3.74 -13.27 -3.63
CA PRO A 141 3.06 -14.01 -2.58
C PRO A 141 2.76 -13.15 -1.33
N TRP A 142 3.37 -11.97 -1.20
CA TRP A 142 3.13 -11.03 -0.09
C TRP A 142 1.88 -10.15 -0.30
N SER A 143 1.42 -10.04 -1.55
CA SER A 143 0.48 -9.00 -1.99
C SER A 143 -0.87 -9.03 -1.25
N SER A 144 -1.37 -10.21 -0.88
CA SER A 144 -2.73 -10.39 -0.39
C SER A 144 -2.93 -10.06 1.09
N PHE A 145 -1.85 -9.98 1.86
CA PHE A 145 -1.92 -9.76 3.31
C PHE A 145 -1.12 -8.54 3.78
N ASN A 146 -0.04 -8.19 3.08
CA ASN A 146 0.88 -7.17 3.57
C ASN A 146 0.19 -5.82 3.75
N LEU A 147 0.48 -5.14 4.86
CA LEU A 147 -0.22 -3.91 5.23
C LEU A 147 0.11 -2.67 4.38
N SER A 148 0.99 -2.73 3.37
CA SER A 148 1.41 -1.53 2.59
C SER A 148 0.23 -0.75 1.97
N GLY A 149 -0.95 -1.36 1.84
CA GLY A 149 -2.16 -0.63 1.45
C GLY A 149 -2.62 0.41 2.48
N GLN A 150 -2.25 0.27 3.76
CA GLN A 150 -2.55 1.21 4.83
C GLN A 150 -1.66 2.45 4.77
N PHE A 151 -0.33 2.28 4.74
CA PHE A 151 0.64 3.35 4.97
C PHE A 151 1.25 4.01 3.72
N LEU A 152 0.98 3.48 2.52
CA LEU A 152 1.42 4.08 1.25
C LEU A 152 0.29 4.83 0.52
N SER A 153 -0.65 5.40 1.29
CA SER A 153 -1.89 5.95 0.70
C SER A 153 -2.34 7.30 1.23
N GLU A 154 -1.85 7.68 2.41
CA GLU A 154 -2.29 8.83 3.19
C GLU A 154 -2.14 10.15 2.44
N THR A 155 -0.96 10.38 1.87
CA THR A 155 -0.64 11.60 1.15
C THR A 155 -1.47 11.74 -0.12
N PHE A 156 -1.78 10.63 -0.80
CA PHE A 156 -2.68 10.63 -1.95
C PHE A 156 -4.12 11.01 -1.58
N ALA A 157 -4.58 10.57 -0.41
CA ALA A 157 -5.91 10.91 0.08
C ALA A 157 -6.04 12.40 0.45
N LEU A 158 -4.97 13.03 0.93
CA LEU A 158 -4.93 14.48 1.18
C LEU A 158 -5.14 15.32 -0.10
N LEU A 159 -4.95 14.75 -1.30
CA LEU A 159 -5.18 15.42 -2.58
C LEU A 159 -6.67 15.53 -2.94
N ALA A 160 -7.56 14.79 -2.27
CA ALA A 160 -8.97 14.67 -2.64
C ALA A 160 -9.96 14.97 -1.48
N PRO A 161 -9.94 16.19 -0.89
CA PRO A 161 -10.85 16.60 0.18
C PRO A 161 -12.33 16.33 -0.16
N GLY A 162 -13.06 15.61 0.71
CA GLY A 162 -14.47 15.30 0.51
C GLY A 162 -14.80 14.39 -0.68
N MET A 163 -13.79 13.80 -1.33
CA MET A 163 -13.92 12.94 -2.51
C MET A 163 -13.33 11.54 -2.24
N PRO A 164 -14.00 10.71 -1.40
CA PRO A 164 -13.48 9.39 -1.01
C PRO A 164 -13.19 8.41 -2.16
N GLN A 165 -13.98 8.42 -3.26
CA GLN A 165 -13.73 7.52 -4.38
C GLN A 165 -12.54 8.01 -5.22
N THR A 166 -12.39 9.32 -5.40
CA THR A 166 -11.22 9.91 -6.05
C THR A 166 -9.95 9.65 -5.24
N ALA A 167 -9.97 9.87 -3.92
CA ALA A 167 -8.87 9.51 -3.01
C ALA A 167 -8.47 8.04 -3.21
N SER A 168 -9.45 7.14 -3.16
CA SER A 168 -9.25 5.71 -3.32
C SER A 168 -8.68 5.35 -4.71
N LYS A 169 -9.13 5.97 -5.79
CA LYS A 169 -8.59 5.74 -7.15
C LYS A 169 -7.13 6.15 -7.28
N ILE A 170 -6.71 7.24 -6.61
CA ILE A 170 -5.32 7.68 -6.62
C ILE A 170 -4.49 6.73 -5.74
N GLY A 171 -4.91 6.47 -4.50
CA GLY A 171 -4.20 5.57 -3.58
C GLY A 171 -4.06 4.14 -4.13
N LEU A 172 -5.13 3.57 -4.69
CA LEU A 172 -5.10 2.23 -5.30
C LEU A 172 -4.13 2.17 -6.48
N HIS A 173 -4.05 3.22 -7.30
CA HIS A 173 -3.11 3.26 -8.42
C HIS A 173 -1.67 3.04 -7.96
N TYR A 174 -1.27 3.61 -6.83
CA TYR A 174 0.11 3.50 -6.32
C TYR A 174 0.34 2.31 -5.39
N THR A 175 -0.65 1.93 -4.58
CA THR A 175 -0.52 0.75 -3.70
C THR A 175 -0.57 -0.55 -4.49
N GLN A 176 -1.41 -0.66 -5.53
CA GLN A 176 -1.49 -1.87 -6.38
C GLN A 176 -0.23 -2.18 -7.20
N VAL A 177 0.80 -1.35 -7.07
CA VAL A 177 2.17 -1.65 -7.52
C VAL A 177 2.72 -2.89 -6.81
N ALA A 178 2.38 -3.13 -5.55
CA ALA A 178 2.94 -4.23 -4.77
C ALA A 178 1.91 -5.12 -4.06
N ILE A 179 0.68 -4.63 -3.85
CA ILE A 179 -0.36 -5.32 -3.07
C ILE A 179 -1.69 -5.43 -3.81
N GLY A 180 -2.58 -6.29 -3.33
CA GLY A 180 -3.88 -6.55 -3.92
C GLY A 180 -4.87 -7.11 -2.91
N GLN A 181 -6.06 -7.50 -3.38
CA GLN A 181 -7.12 -8.08 -2.55
C GLN A 181 -7.41 -7.28 -1.26
N GLU A 182 -7.38 -7.91 -0.08
CA GLU A 182 -7.72 -7.25 1.19
C GLU A 182 -6.76 -6.11 1.53
N SER A 183 -5.48 -6.22 1.18
CA SER A 183 -4.54 -5.10 1.33
C SER A 183 -4.98 -3.88 0.51
N ALA A 184 -5.52 -4.07 -0.70
CA ALA A 184 -6.09 -2.96 -1.48
C ALA A 184 -7.41 -2.44 -0.89
N GLN A 185 -8.15 -3.26 -0.15
CA GLN A 185 -9.31 -2.79 0.62
C GLN A 185 -8.87 -1.84 1.74
N ALA A 186 -7.73 -2.10 2.40
CA ALA A 186 -7.16 -1.18 3.39
C ALA A 186 -6.86 0.20 2.78
N THR A 187 -6.32 0.24 1.56
CA THR A 187 -6.09 1.50 0.83
C THR A 187 -7.37 2.34 0.71
N GLN A 188 -8.45 1.77 0.18
CA GLN A 188 -9.69 2.54 -0.02
C GLN A 188 -10.40 2.86 1.30
N PHE A 189 -10.23 2.03 2.34
CA PHE A 189 -10.72 2.29 3.68
C PHE A 189 -10.10 3.57 4.25
N PHE A 190 -8.78 3.64 4.34
CA PHE A 190 -8.09 4.79 4.92
C PHE A 190 -8.12 6.03 4.02
N CYS A 191 -8.03 5.86 2.70
CA CYS A 191 -8.21 6.96 1.76
C CYS A 191 -9.58 7.64 1.91
N SER A 192 -10.64 6.86 2.09
CA SER A 192 -11.99 7.38 2.33
C SER A 192 -12.08 8.15 3.66
N MET A 193 -11.50 7.61 4.73
CA MET A 193 -11.47 8.27 6.05
C MET A 193 -10.73 9.62 6.01
N ILE A 194 -9.56 9.66 5.35
CA ILE A 194 -8.75 10.89 5.23
C ILE A 194 -9.48 11.94 4.37
N ALA A 195 -10.11 11.53 3.26
CA ALA A 195 -10.92 12.43 2.45
C ALA A 195 -12.10 13.01 3.25
N ALA A 196 -12.76 12.18 4.07
CA ALA A 196 -13.88 12.58 4.92
C ALA A 196 -13.47 13.56 6.03
N ALA A 197 -12.26 13.46 6.58
CA ALA A 197 -11.72 14.35 7.62
C ALA A 197 -11.65 15.84 7.22
N PHE A 198 -11.84 16.16 5.94
CA PHE A 198 -11.98 17.54 5.47
C PHE A 198 -13.35 18.17 5.72
N ILE A 199 -14.38 17.34 5.92
CA ILE A 199 -15.79 17.76 6.02
C ILE A 199 -16.51 17.17 7.24
N GLU A 200 -15.87 16.27 7.97
CA GLU A 200 -16.38 15.61 9.17
C GLU A 200 -15.34 15.70 10.29
N ASP A 201 -15.82 15.88 11.52
CA ASP A 201 -15.02 15.96 12.74
C ASP A 201 -15.35 14.82 13.73
N ASP A 202 -16.50 14.14 13.58
CA ASP A 202 -16.86 12.98 14.39
C ASP A 202 -16.10 11.73 13.94
N ILE A 203 -15.31 11.15 14.85
CA ILE A 203 -14.44 10.01 14.57
C ILE A 203 -15.21 8.76 14.16
N ARG A 204 -16.38 8.53 14.75
CA ARG A 204 -17.20 7.36 14.40
C ARG A 204 -17.78 7.52 13.01
N GLU A 205 -18.22 8.73 12.65
CA GLU A 205 -18.68 9.02 11.29
C GLU A 205 -17.53 8.85 10.29
N ILE A 206 -16.33 9.38 10.56
CA ILE A 206 -15.16 9.16 9.69
C ILE A 206 -14.90 7.65 9.48
N ILE A 207 -14.97 6.83 10.53
CA ILE A 207 -14.86 5.36 10.41
C ILE A 207 -15.99 4.78 9.53
N GLN A 208 -17.23 5.29 9.64
CA GLN A 208 -18.32 4.86 8.76
C GLN A 208 -18.07 5.21 7.29
N TRP A 209 -17.45 6.36 6.99
CA TRP A 209 -17.02 6.70 5.63
C TRP A 209 -16.01 5.69 5.09
N GLY A 210 -15.06 5.26 5.91
CA GLY A 210 -14.16 4.15 5.59
C GLY A 210 -14.94 2.86 5.29
N ILE A 211 -15.80 2.43 6.23
CA ILE A 211 -16.59 1.18 6.12
C ILE A 211 -17.44 1.16 4.84
N ALA A 212 -18.02 2.29 4.46
CA ALA A 212 -18.83 2.40 3.25
C ALA A 212 -18.02 2.32 1.95
N ALA A 213 -16.71 2.60 1.99
CA ALA A 213 -15.81 2.43 0.87
C ALA A 213 -15.29 0.99 0.70
N LEU A 214 -15.51 0.09 1.66
CA LEU A 214 -15.08 -1.31 1.57
C LEU A 214 -16.04 -2.17 0.74
N ASP A 215 -15.50 -3.12 -0.02
CA ASP A 215 -16.32 -4.17 -0.61
C ASP A 215 -17.11 -4.91 0.48
N GLU A 216 -18.32 -5.33 0.16
CA GLU A 216 -19.22 -5.96 1.13
C GLU A 216 -18.68 -7.27 1.70
N LYS A 217 -17.74 -7.91 1.00
CA LYS A 217 -17.07 -9.16 1.38
C LYS A 217 -15.78 -8.95 2.16
N SER A 218 -15.29 -7.71 2.29
CA SER A 218 -13.99 -7.45 2.92
C SER A 218 -14.02 -7.75 4.41
N ILE A 219 -13.03 -8.50 4.90
CA ILE A 219 -12.88 -8.78 6.33
C ILE A 219 -12.59 -7.52 7.14
N ILE A 220 -12.00 -6.48 6.53
CA ILE A 220 -11.76 -5.18 7.19
C ILE A 220 -13.07 -4.55 7.67
N ARG A 221 -14.17 -4.84 6.97
CA ARG A 221 -15.51 -4.37 7.36
C ARG A 221 -15.96 -5.01 8.67
N ASP A 222 -15.67 -6.28 8.85
CA ASP A 222 -15.98 -7.01 10.08
C ASP A 222 -15.05 -6.55 11.21
N ILE A 223 -13.74 -6.43 10.94
CA ILE A 223 -12.75 -5.86 11.87
C ILE A 223 -13.22 -4.52 12.43
N ALA A 224 -13.56 -3.56 11.57
CA ALA A 224 -13.96 -2.23 12.02
C ALA A 224 -15.25 -2.24 12.86
N ARG A 225 -16.19 -3.16 12.56
CA ARG A 225 -17.42 -3.35 13.33
C ARG A 225 -17.15 -3.98 14.68
N ASP A 226 -16.40 -5.08 14.72
CA ASP A 226 -16.06 -5.80 15.93
C ASP A 226 -15.29 -4.90 16.90
N VAL A 227 -14.27 -4.16 16.42
CA VAL A 227 -13.54 -3.17 17.23
C VAL A 227 -14.48 -2.09 17.75
N GLY A 228 -15.38 -1.58 16.91
CA GLY A 228 -16.38 -0.60 17.33
C GLY A 228 -17.32 -1.14 18.42
N ASP A 229 -17.69 -2.41 18.35
CA ASP A 229 -18.58 -3.08 19.29
C ASP A 229 -17.86 -3.40 20.61
N TRP A 230 -16.63 -3.90 20.55
CA TRP A 230 -15.79 -4.15 21.71
C TRP A 230 -15.45 -2.87 22.45
N GLN A 231 -15.13 -1.79 21.75
CA GLN A 231 -14.92 -0.49 22.38
C GLN A 231 -16.17 0.00 23.13
N ARG A 232 -17.39 -0.27 22.63
CA ARG A 232 -18.62 0.09 23.36
C ARG A 232 -18.88 -0.81 24.58
N GLN A 233 -18.46 -2.05 24.54
CA GLN A 233 -18.56 -2.99 25.66
C GLN A 233 -17.49 -2.71 26.73
N HIS A 234 -16.32 -2.23 26.30
CA HIS A 234 -15.12 -2.00 27.10
C HIS A 234 -14.61 -0.56 26.93
N PRO A 235 -15.41 0.49 27.25
CA PRO A 235 -15.08 1.88 26.91
C PRO A 235 -13.83 2.42 27.61
N ASP A 236 -13.51 1.90 28.79
CA ASP A 236 -12.34 2.31 29.60
C ASP A 236 -11.29 1.19 29.74
N ASP A 237 -11.48 0.08 29.01
CA ASP A 237 -10.64 -1.13 29.08
C ASP A 237 -10.15 -1.51 27.68
N TRP A 238 -9.30 -0.64 27.12
CA TRP A 238 -8.68 -0.87 25.81
C TRP A 238 -7.79 -2.13 25.76
N PRO A 239 -7.10 -2.57 26.85
CA PRO A 239 -6.37 -3.83 26.83
C PRO A 239 -7.30 -5.02 26.54
N LYS A 240 -8.55 -4.98 27.02
CA LYS A 240 -9.50 -6.02 26.68
C LYS A 240 -9.85 -6.05 25.19
N THR A 241 -10.01 -4.89 24.56
CA THR A 241 -10.20 -4.82 23.10
C THR A 241 -8.96 -5.31 22.34
N TRP A 242 -7.76 -5.00 22.83
CA TRP A 242 -6.51 -5.55 22.28
C TRP A 242 -6.51 -7.08 22.30
N GLU A 243 -6.86 -7.70 23.43
CA GLU A 243 -6.94 -9.17 23.57
C GLU A 243 -7.92 -9.77 22.56
N LEU A 244 -9.10 -9.16 22.39
CA LEU A 244 -10.14 -9.64 21.48
C LEU A 244 -9.73 -9.51 20.01
N ILE A 245 -9.04 -8.43 19.64
CA ILE A 245 -8.47 -8.25 18.29
C ILE A 245 -7.44 -9.34 18.02
N HIS A 246 -6.49 -9.51 18.95
CA HIS A 246 -5.41 -10.47 18.82
C HIS A 246 -5.94 -11.91 18.72
N GLU A 247 -6.85 -12.32 19.61
CA GLU A 247 -7.44 -13.66 19.60
C GLU A 247 -8.21 -13.95 18.30
N LYS A 248 -8.94 -12.98 17.76
CA LYS A 248 -9.80 -13.19 16.60
C LYS A 248 -9.09 -13.09 15.26
N TYR A 249 -8.13 -12.18 15.11
CA TYR A 249 -7.57 -11.80 13.80
C TYR A 249 -6.09 -12.15 13.61
N LYS A 250 -5.40 -12.66 14.65
CA LYS A 250 -4.07 -13.25 14.50
C LYS A 250 -4.12 -14.40 13.49
N GLN A 251 -3.12 -14.43 12.61
CA GLN A 251 -2.95 -15.46 11.59
C GLN A 251 -2.00 -16.55 12.08
N ASP A 252 -1.89 -17.64 11.31
CA ASP A 252 -1.04 -18.78 11.67
C ASP A 252 0.46 -18.43 11.68
N THR A 253 0.87 -17.44 10.88
CA THR A 253 2.26 -17.02 10.78
C THR A 253 2.49 -15.65 11.42
N TRP A 254 3.71 -15.44 11.91
CA TRP A 254 4.12 -14.17 12.50
C TRP A 254 3.95 -13.01 11.52
N ILE A 255 4.40 -13.20 10.27
CA ILE A 255 4.43 -12.11 9.27
C ILE A 255 3.02 -11.75 8.79
N GLU A 256 2.15 -12.72 8.58
CA GLU A 256 0.75 -12.47 8.18
C GLU A 256 -0.05 -11.84 9.32
N SER A 257 0.33 -12.09 10.57
CA SER A 257 -0.30 -11.47 11.73
C SER A 257 0.14 -10.02 11.89
N TYR A 258 1.44 -9.80 12.06
CA TYR A 258 1.97 -8.56 12.63
C TYR A 258 2.37 -7.54 11.58
N ASN A 259 2.71 -7.98 10.36
CA ASN A 259 2.92 -7.12 9.19
C ASN A 259 1.77 -7.29 8.17
N GLY A 260 0.61 -7.76 8.64
CA GLY A 260 -0.61 -7.95 7.86
C GLY A 260 -1.65 -6.87 8.10
N TYR A 261 -2.56 -6.68 7.14
CA TYR A 261 -3.62 -5.66 7.24
C TYR A 261 -4.56 -5.87 8.45
N GLY A 262 -4.76 -7.12 8.91
CA GLY A 262 -5.82 -7.46 9.85
C GLY A 262 -5.66 -6.80 11.22
N LEU A 263 -4.57 -7.13 11.92
CA LEU A 263 -4.27 -6.56 13.23
C LEU A 263 -3.99 -5.05 13.14
N ASN A 264 -3.26 -4.61 12.13
CA ASN A 264 -2.88 -3.20 11.96
C ASN A 264 -4.09 -2.29 11.65
N ALA A 265 -5.01 -2.71 10.78
CA ALA A 265 -6.24 -1.94 10.54
C ALA A 265 -7.11 -1.87 11.80
N ALA A 266 -7.17 -2.96 12.58
CA ALA A 266 -7.87 -3.00 13.85
C ALA A 266 -7.26 -2.02 14.87
N ALA A 267 -5.92 -1.96 14.95
CA ALA A 267 -5.19 -1.04 15.82
C ALA A 267 -5.52 0.42 15.51
N VAL A 268 -5.53 0.81 14.23
CA VAL A 268 -5.88 2.19 13.81
C VAL A 268 -7.32 2.53 14.23
N VAL A 269 -8.28 1.66 13.95
CA VAL A 269 -9.69 1.88 14.34
C VAL A 269 -9.83 2.00 15.86
N ALA A 270 -9.17 1.11 16.61
CA ALA A 270 -9.22 1.14 18.07
C ALA A 270 -8.58 2.42 18.63
N ALA A 271 -7.41 2.81 18.14
CA ALA A 271 -6.70 4.02 18.55
C ALA A 271 -7.52 5.30 18.30
N LEU A 272 -8.21 5.37 17.15
CA LEU A 272 -9.13 6.46 16.84
C LEU A 272 -10.31 6.52 17.82
N LEU A 273 -10.96 5.37 18.09
CA LEU A 273 -12.12 5.30 18.98
C LEU A 273 -11.78 5.59 20.44
N TYR A 274 -10.70 5.02 20.97
CA TYR A 274 -10.28 5.23 22.36
C TYR A 274 -9.67 6.61 22.58
N GLY A 275 -8.94 7.15 21.60
CA GLY A 275 -8.42 8.52 21.68
C GLY A 275 -9.50 9.59 21.47
N ASN A 276 -10.64 9.24 20.85
CA ASN A 276 -11.85 10.07 20.79
C ASN A 276 -11.59 11.52 20.34
N GLY A 277 -10.74 11.69 19.33
CA GLY A 277 -10.38 12.98 18.76
C GLY A 277 -9.31 13.76 19.53
N ASP A 278 -8.71 13.22 20.58
CA ASP A 278 -7.47 13.73 21.16
C ASP A 278 -6.26 13.18 20.38
N PHE A 279 -5.50 14.07 19.76
CA PHE A 279 -4.38 13.70 18.88
C PHE A 279 -3.30 12.91 19.64
N ALA A 280 -2.84 13.40 20.78
CA ALA A 280 -1.75 12.75 21.52
C ALA A 280 -2.23 11.40 22.06
N LYS A 281 -3.46 11.31 22.58
CA LYS A 281 -4.01 10.04 23.07
C LYS A 281 -4.25 9.02 21.98
N THR A 282 -4.75 9.40 20.81
CA THR A 282 -4.88 8.47 19.68
C THR A 282 -3.53 7.90 19.27
N ILE A 283 -2.50 8.73 19.15
CA ILE A 283 -1.15 8.24 18.79
C ILE A 283 -0.56 7.35 19.90
N GLU A 284 -0.73 7.73 21.18
CA GLU A 284 -0.35 6.90 22.33
C GLU A 284 -1.06 5.54 22.31
N TYR A 285 -2.34 5.48 21.92
CA TYR A 285 -3.05 4.22 21.74
C TYR A 285 -2.50 3.41 20.58
N ALA A 286 -2.20 4.03 19.43
CA ALA A 286 -1.60 3.31 18.30
C ALA A 286 -0.29 2.61 18.72
N PHE A 287 0.56 3.29 19.51
CA PHE A 287 1.76 2.68 20.08
C PHE A 287 1.45 1.49 21.00
N ASN A 288 0.44 1.64 21.84
CA ASN A 288 0.04 0.62 22.81
C ASN A 288 -0.68 -0.58 22.20
N PHE A 289 -1.38 -0.40 21.08
CA PHE A 289 -1.90 -1.54 20.32
C PHE A 289 -0.77 -2.35 19.66
N GLY A 290 0.36 -1.69 19.38
CA GLY A 290 1.61 -2.37 19.00
C GLY A 290 1.64 -2.78 17.53
N TRP A 291 2.21 -3.97 17.31
CA TRP A 291 2.48 -4.52 15.97
C TRP A 291 3.26 -3.53 15.12
N ASP A 292 2.75 -3.13 13.96
CA ASP A 292 3.38 -2.16 13.06
C ASP A 292 3.04 -0.73 13.53
N ALA A 293 3.55 -0.36 14.71
CA ALA A 293 3.01 0.71 15.54
C ALA A 293 3.19 2.12 14.94
N ASP A 294 4.29 2.34 14.25
CA ASP A 294 4.60 3.58 13.52
C ASP A 294 3.65 3.81 12.36
N CYS A 295 3.39 2.79 11.53
CA CYS A 295 2.43 2.92 10.44
C CYS A 295 0.99 3.12 10.96
N ASN A 296 0.63 2.43 12.05
CA ASN A 296 -0.67 2.58 12.69
C ASN A 296 -0.84 4.02 13.21
N ALA A 297 0.19 4.56 13.83
CA ALA A 297 0.22 5.94 14.30
C ALA A 297 0.25 6.95 13.13
N ALA A 298 0.91 6.64 12.02
CA ALA A 298 0.97 7.48 10.82
C ALA A 298 -0.41 7.68 10.20
N THR A 299 -1.14 6.58 9.99
CA THR A 299 -2.48 6.62 9.42
C THR A 299 -3.46 7.34 10.36
N ALA A 300 -3.47 6.99 11.65
CA ALA A 300 -4.31 7.66 12.65
C ALA A 300 -3.96 9.16 12.80
N GLY A 301 -2.67 9.47 12.77
CA GLY A 301 -2.12 10.82 12.81
C GLY A 301 -2.52 11.66 11.61
N THR A 302 -2.52 11.08 10.40
CA THR A 302 -2.98 11.77 9.19
C THR A 302 -4.44 12.15 9.30
N ILE A 303 -5.30 11.21 9.72
CA ILE A 303 -6.74 11.44 9.86
C ILE A 303 -6.98 12.57 10.88
N LEU A 304 -6.43 12.47 12.09
CA LEU A 304 -6.65 13.50 13.12
C LEU A 304 -5.94 14.81 12.79
N GLY A 305 -4.79 14.77 12.12
CA GLY A 305 -4.10 15.94 11.62
C GLY A 305 -4.98 16.73 10.64
N ALA A 306 -5.66 16.04 9.72
CA ALA A 306 -6.60 16.65 8.80
C ALA A 306 -7.87 17.16 9.51
N VAL A 307 -8.37 16.46 10.54
CA VAL A 307 -9.48 16.95 11.38
C VAL A 307 -9.08 18.28 12.07
N LYS A 308 -7.95 18.28 12.78
CA LYS A 308 -7.54 19.40 13.66
C LYS A 308 -6.92 20.58 12.93
N GLY A 309 -6.18 20.33 11.85
CA GLY A 309 -5.42 21.33 11.12
C GLY A 309 -4.07 21.69 11.76
N TYR A 310 -3.13 22.09 10.91
CA TYR A 310 -1.76 22.45 11.26
C TYR A 310 -1.66 23.56 12.30
N ARG A 311 -2.48 24.61 12.20
CA ARG A 311 -2.47 25.75 13.14
C ARG A 311 -2.80 25.31 14.56
N TRP A 312 -3.75 24.39 14.72
CA TRP A 312 -4.06 23.84 16.03
C TRP A 312 -2.87 23.05 16.58
N MET A 313 -2.24 22.21 15.76
CA MET A 313 -1.06 21.42 16.15
C MET A 313 0.10 22.31 16.59
N MET A 314 0.42 23.36 15.83
CA MET A 314 1.50 24.30 16.16
C MET A 314 1.19 25.15 17.41
N SER A 315 -0.08 25.28 17.80
CA SER A 315 -0.48 25.99 19.02
C SER A 315 -0.28 25.16 20.31
N GLN A 316 -0.01 23.86 20.20
CA GLN A 316 0.15 22.97 21.36
C GLN A 316 1.49 23.13 22.10
N GLY A 317 2.44 23.89 21.53
CA GLY A 317 3.77 24.08 22.12
C GLY A 317 4.73 22.91 21.88
N TRP A 318 4.40 22.01 20.94
CA TRP A 318 5.27 20.91 20.52
C TRP A 318 6.55 21.42 19.85
N GLN A 319 7.68 20.77 20.13
CA GLN A 319 8.95 21.08 19.48
C GLN A 319 8.99 20.43 18.10
N ILE A 320 8.77 21.23 17.06
CA ILE A 320 8.72 20.75 15.67
C ILE A 320 9.65 21.62 14.83
N VAL A 321 10.66 20.99 14.22
CA VAL A 321 11.52 21.62 13.22
C VAL A 321 10.97 21.32 11.82
N ASP A 322 10.76 22.36 11.01
CA ASP A 322 10.31 22.22 9.63
C ASP A 322 11.44 21.72 8.72
N ARG A 323 11.58 20.39 8.65
CA ARG A 323 12.55 19.69 7.81
C ARG A 323 11.98 18.33 7.41
N TYR A 324 12.35 17.86 6.23
CA TYR A 324 12.13 16.51 5.73
C TYR A 324 13.43 16.01 5.08
N ALA A 325 14.27 15.33 5.87
CA ALA A 325 15.59 14.90 5.45
C ALA A 325 15.53 13.61 4.61
N ASN A 326 16.15 13.62 3.43
CA ASN A 326 16.29 12.41 2.64
C ASN A 326 17.46 11.55 3.14
N THR A 327 17.14 10.33 3.58
CA THR A 327 18.11 9.33 4.04
C THR A 327 18.10 8.06 3.20
N THR A 328 17.07 7.83 2.37
CA THR A 328 16.82 6.52 1.73
C THR A 328 16.58 6.57 0.22
N ARG A 329 16.16 7.70 -0.38
CA ARG A 329 15.68 7.75 -1.77
C ARG A 329 16.70 8.37 -2.73
N GLU A 330 17.10 7.62 -3.76
CA GLU A 330 18.08 8.08 -4.75
C GLU A 330 17.49 9.16 -5.67
N HIS A 331 18.34 10.08 -6.13
CA HIS A 331 17.97 11.14 -7.08
C HIS A 331 16.79 12.03 -6.66
N MET A 332 16.49 12.06 -5.36
CA MET A 332 15.50 12.92 -4.74
C MET A 332 16.17 14.12 -4.05
N LEU A 333 15.37 15.10 -3.61
CA LEU A 333 15.87 16.30 -2.95
C LEU A 333 16.58 15.95 -1.62
N MET A 334 17.60 16.69 -1.23
CA MET A 334 18.30 16.45 0.06
C MET A 334 17.80 17.35 1.19
N ASP A 335 17.35 18.57 0.84
CA ASP A 335 17.00 19.63 1.79
C ASP A 335 15.53 20.05 1.64
N GLU A 336 14.61 19.08 1.69
CA GLU A 336 13.18 19.39 1.69
C GLU A 336 12.68 19.77 3.09
N THR A 337 11.58 20.53 3.14
CA THR A 337 10.84 20.80 4.39
C THR A 337 9.44 20.23 4.31
N MET A 338 8.83 19.94 5.47
CA MET A 338 7.43 19.51 5.52
C MET A 338 6.51 20.58 4.91
N THR A 339 6.83 21.86 5.09
CA THR A 339 6.13 22.96 4.42
C THR A 339 6.20 22.83 2.89
N SER A 340 7.39 22.67 2.32
CA SER A 340 7.54 22.57 0.87
C SER A 340 6.92 21.30 0.29
N PHE A 341 6.92 20.19 1.04
CA PHE A 341 6.21 18.97 0.65
C PHE A 341 4.69 19.23 0.64
N ALA A 342 4.13 19.83 1.70
CA ALA A 342 2.72 20.20 1.73
C ALA A 342 2.32 21.19 0.63
N ASP A 343 3.22 22.09 0.22
CA ASP A 343 2.96 22.99 -0.91
C ASP A 343 2.80 22.22 -2.23
N ARG A 344 3.54 21.11 -2.43
CA ARG A 344 3.30 20.20 -3.58
C ARG A 344 1.93 19.55 -3.51
N LEU A 345 1.50 19.15 -2.30
CA LEU A 345 0.17 18.58 -2.09
C LEU A 345 -0.92 19.60 -2.42
N MET A 346 -0.72 20.86 -2.07
CA MET A 346 -1.64 21.95 -2.45
C MET A 346 -1.75 22.11 -3.96
N ASP A 347 -0.63 22.14 -4.68
CA ASP A 347 -0.63 22.24 -6.16
C ASP A 347 -1.37 21.07 -6.82
N LEU A 348 -1.12 19.85 -6.31
CA LEU A 348 -1.76 18.64 -6.81
C LEU A 348 -3.23 18.56 -6.43
N PHE A 349 -3.61 19.00 -5.23
CA PHE A 349 -5.00 19.15 -4.83
C PHE A 349 -5.74 20.08 -5.80
N GLU A 350 -5.17 21.24 -6.17
CA GLU A 350 -5.83 22.15 -7.13
C GLU A 350 -6.10 21.42 -8.46
N THR A 351 -5.12 20.65 -8.93
CA THR A 351 -5.25 19.84 -10.15
C THR A 351 -6.33 18.76 -10.00
N VAL A 352 -6.35 18.02 -8.89
CA VAL A 352 -7.35 16.98 -8.60
C VAL A 352 -8.75 17.59 -8.51
N ASN A 353 -8.89 18.73 -7.84
CA ASN A 353 -10.16 19.43 -7.71
C ASN A 353 -10.69 19.86 -9.08
N GLU A 354 -9.86 20.48 -9.91
CA GLU A 354 -10.23 20.91 -11.27
C GLU A 354 -10.61 19.72 -12.16
N HIS A 355 -9.85 18.62 -12.13
CA HIS A 355 -10.15 17.41 -12.89
C HIS A 355 -11.51 16.78 -12.54
N ASN A 356 -11.99 17.01 -11.31
CA ASN A 356 -13.30 16.51 -10.86
C ASN A 356 -14.43 17.54 -11.00
N GLY A 357 -14.18 18.71 -11.61
CA GLY A 357 -15.19 19.75 -11.86
C GLY A 357 -15.28 20.81 -10.77
N GLY A 358 -14.37 20.79 -9.79
CA GLY A 358 -14.19 21.85 -8.82
C GLY A 358 -13.59 23.11 -9.42
N THR A 359 -13.67 24.22 -8.68
CA THR A 359 -13.15 25.52 -9.13
C THR A 359 -12.53 26.31 -7.99
N ARG A 360 -11.50 27.10 -8.33
CA ARG A 360 -10.90 28.11 -7.45
C ARG A 360 -11.51 29.48 -7.75
N PHE A 361 -12.01 30.18 -6.72
CA PHE A 361 -12.65 31.49 -6.90
C PHE A 361 -12.45 32.41 -5.70
N ARG A 362 -12.76 33.70 -5.85
CA ARG A 362 -12.79 34.66 -4.74
C ARG A 362 -14.23 35.02 -4.38
N ALA A 363 -14.60 34.82 -3.13
CA ALA A 363 -15.87 35.26 -2.56
C ALA A 363 -15.59 36.27 -1.44
N GLY A 364 -16.08 37.51 -1.59
CA GLY A 364 -15.84 38.55 -0.58
C GLY A 364 -14.35 38.85 -0.32
N GLY A 365 -13.49 38.68 -1.32
CA GLY A 365 -12.03 38.86 -1.20
C GLY A 365 -11.27 37.63 -0.70
N ILE A 366 -11.95 36.65 -0.11
CA ILE A 366 -11.37 35.40 0.40
C ILE A 366 -11.22 34.41 -0.76
N LEU A 367 -10.02 33.86 -0.92
CA LEU A 367 -9.78 32.77 -1.87
C LEU A 367 -10.42 31.49 -1.33
N SER A 368 -11.26 30.84 -2.12
CA SER A 368 -11.99 29.63 -1.76
C SER A 368 -12.01 28.62 -2.89
N TYR A 369 -12.24 27.36 -2.55
CA TYR A 369 -12.49 26.28 -3.50
C TYR A 369 -13.94 25.84 -3.42
N ARG A 370 -14.54 25.62 -4.59
CA ARG A 370 -15.73 24.80 -4.75
C ARG A 370 -15.23 23.39 -5.03
N ILE A 371 -15.57 22.45 -4.16
CA ILE A 371 -15.13 21.06 -4.24
C ILE A 371 -16.36 20.18 -4.43
N PRO A 372 -16.43 19.38 -5.51
CA PRO A 372 -17.41 18.33 -5.66
C PRO A 372 -17.20 17.29 -4.55
N THR A 373 -18.27 16.84 -3.91
CA THR A 373 -18.20 15.79 -2.89
C THR A 373 -18.71 14.48 -3.44
N GLU A 374 -18.11 13.39 -2.98
CA GLU A 374 -18.50 12.03 -3.35
C GLU A 374 -19.03 11.31 -2.12
N ARG A 375 -19.98 10.39 -2.34
CA ARG A 375 -20.33 9.41 -1.32
C ARG A 375 -19.29 8.30 -1.32
N PRO A 376 -18.91 7.76 -0.16
CA PRO A 376 -17.99 6.64 -0.09
C PRO A 376 -18.65 5.40 -0.70
N GLU A 377 -17.96 4.79 -1.66
CA GLU A 377 -18.37 3.54 -2.31
C GLU A 377 -17.12 2.75 -2.74
N PRO A 378 -17.19 1.41 -2.87
CA PRO A 378 -16.04 0.61 -3.23
C PRO A 378 -15.57 0.86 -4.65
N VAL A 379 -14.29 1.27 -4.78
CA VAL A 379 -13.60 1.47 -6.05
C VAL A 379 -12.98 0.17 -6.54
N ALA A 380 -12.21 -0.50 -5.69
CA ALA A 380 -11.72 -1.85 -5.91
C ALA A 380 -12.68 -2.86 -5.28
N ARG A 381 -13.03 -3.87 -6.07
CA ARG A 381 -13.88 -5.00 -5.64
C ARG A 381 -13.00 -6.20 -5.38
N LEU A 382 -13.35 -6.99 -4.37
CA LEU A 382 -12.70 -8.28 -4.15
C LEU A 382 -13.12 -9.26 -5.24
N HIS A 383 -12.12 -9.85 -5.89
CA HIS A 383 -12.32 -10.85 -6.93
C HIS A 383 -12.17 -12.26 -6.36
N ASP A 384 -12.86 -13.21 -6.97
CA ASP A 384 -12.59 -14.63 -6.71
C ASP A 384 -11.16 -14.97 -7.15
N ASN A 385 -10.35 -15.47 -6.20
CA ASN A 385 -8.92 -15.73 -6.43
C ASN A 385 -8.70 -16.72 -7.57
N GLU A 386 -9.51 -17.77 -7.65
CA GLU A 386 -9.39 -18.81 -8.68
C GLU A 386 -9.75 -18.26 -10.06
N ALA A 387 -10.83 -17.48 -10.16
CA ALA A 387 -11.22 -16.83 -11.41
C ALA A 387 -10.17 -15.80 -11.88
N GLN A 388 -9.58 -15.03 -10.97
CA GLN A 388 -8.51 -14.09 -11.30
C GLN A 388 -7.24 -14.84 -11.76
N TYR A 389 -6.89 -15.92 -11.08
CA TYR A 389 -5.78 -16.78 -11.46
C TYR A 389 -5.97 -17.38 -12.86
N GLN A 390 -7.15 -17.94 -13.15
CA GLN A 390 -7.42 -18.52 -14.46
C GLN A 390 -7.39 -17.46 -15.57
N THR A 391 -7.92 -16.27 -15.30
CA THR A 391 -7.85 -15.13 -16.24
C THR A 391 -6.40 -14.77 -16.55
N LEU A 392 -5.54 -14.72 -15.53
CA LEU A 392 -4.10 -14.47 -15.71
C LEU A 392 -3.39 -15.55 -16.52
N VAL A 393 -3.72 -16.82 -16.26
CA VAL A 393 -3.20 -17.95 -17.05
C VAL A 393 -3.56 -17.75 -18.51
N ASP A 394 -4.82 -17.46 -18.81
CA ASP A 394 -5.32 -17.30 -20.18
C ASP A 394 -4.68 -16.09 -20.87
N ASP A 395 -4.63 -14.93 -20.21
CA ASP A 395 -4.11 -13.67 -20.75
C ASP A 395 -2.59 -13.71 -21.00
N LEU A 396 -1.83 -14.40 -20.14
CA LEU A 396 -0.36 -14.40 -20.20
C LEU A 396 0.21 -15.63 -20.91
N ARG A 397 -0.62 -16.62 -21.28
CA ARG A 397 -0.15 -17.90 -21.82
C ARG A 397 0.79 -17.75 -23.01
N GLU A 398 0.34 -17.01 -24.03
CA GLU A 398 1.11 -16.81 -25.26
C GLU A 398 2.40 -16.05 -24.95
N GLU A 399 2.32 -15.01 -24.13
CA GLU A 399 3.47 -14.20 -23.74
C GLU A 399 4.52 -15.02 -22.97
N VAL A 400 4.09 -15.94 -22.11
CA VAL A 400 5.00 -16.85 -21.38
C VAL A 400 5.75 -17.76 -22.36
N ILE A 401 5.05 -18.36 -23.32
CA ILE A 401 5.65 -19.26 -24.32
C ILE A 401 6.65 -18.50 -25.20
N GLU A 402 6.29 -17.29 -25.65
CA GLU A 402 7.17 -16.42 -26.43
C GLU A 402 8.42 -16.01 -25.64
N ASN A 403 8.25 -15.62 -24.37
CA ASN A 403 9.34 -15.20 -23.50
C ASN A 403 10.34 -16.32 -23.21
N ILE A 404 9.86 -17.56 -23.00
CA ILE A 404 10.72 -18.74 -22.83
C ILE A 404 11.57 -19.00 -24.08
N SER A 405 10.97 -18.81 -25.26
CA SER A 405 11.63 -19.02 -26.55
C SER A 405 12.52 -17.85 -27.00
N SER A 406 12.52 -16.75 -26.24
CA SER A 406 13.24 -15.52 -26.58
C SER A 406 14.75 -15.71 -26.58
N THR A 407 15.47 -14.88 -27.34
CA THR A 407 16.93 -14.76 -27.25
C THR A 407 17.38 -13.79 -26.15
N ASP A 408 16.48 -12.94 -25.68
CA ASP A 408 16.72 -11.98 -24.61
C ASP A 408 16.66 -12.66 -23.23
N ARG A 409 17.73 -12.49 -22.43
CA ARG A 409 17.87 -13.13 -21.12
C ARG A 409 16.83 -12.68 -20.10
N ARG A 410 16.44 -11.41 -20.13
CA ARG A 410 15.45 -10.84 -19.22
C ARG A 410 14.08 -11.42 -19.52
N LEU A 411 13.71 -11.48 -20.80
CA LEU A 411 12.46 -12.11 -21.23
C LEU A 411 12.44 -13.61 -20.88
N GLN A 412 13.54 -14.32 -21.06
CA GLN A 412 13.66 -15.71 -20.63
C GLN A 412 13.40 -15.90 -19.13
N ALA A 413 14.01 -15.06 -18.28
CA ALA A 413 13.77 -15.10 -16.84
C ALA A 413 12.32 -14.73 -16.47
N ARG A 414 11.73 -13.74 -17.16
CA ARG A 414 10.32 -13.37 -17.04
C ARG A 414 9.40 -14.55 -17.32
N GLY A 415 9.59 -15.20 -18.47
CA GLY A 415 8.80 -16.34 -18.91
C GLY A 415 8.92 -17.51 -17.95
N ALA A 416 10.13 -17.82 -17.47
CA ALA A 416 10.33 -18.87 -16.47
C ALA A 416 9.62 -18.56 -15.15
N TYR A 417 9.73 -17.33 -14.64
CA TYR A 417 9.10 -16.94 -13.38
C TYR A 417 7.57 -17.04 -13.45
N LEU A 418 6.97 -16.46 -14.50
CA LEU A 418 5.53 -16.50 -14.71
C LEU A 418 5.03 -17.93 -14.95
N ALA A 419 5.79 -18.76 -15.69
CA ALA A 419 5.42 -20.16 -15.89
C ALA A 419 5.40 -20.97 -14.59
N ILE A 420 6.27 -20.63 -13.63
CA ILE A 420 6.26 -21.25 -12.30
C ILE A 420 5.05 -20.76 -11.49
N CYS A 421 4.83 -19.45 -11.45
CA CYS A 421 3.70 -18.85 -10.73
C CYS A 421 2.32 -19.29 -11.24
N LEU A 422 2.21 -19.58 -12.54
CA LEU A 422 0.95 -19.90 -13.22
C LEU A 422 0.79 -21.41 -13.53
N ASP A 423 1.58 -22.26 -12.88
CA ASP A 423 1.55 -23.73 -13.04
C ASP A 423 1.68 -24.19 -14.52
N MET A 424 2.46 -23.45 -15.31
CA MET A 424 2.73 -23.74 -16.72
C MET A 424 4.08 -24.45 -16.93
N ALA A 425 4.94 -24.51 -15.91
CA ALA A 425 6.31 -25.01 -16.00
C ALA A 425 6.41 -26.42 -16.65
N ALA A 426 5.54 -27.35 -16.26
CA ALA A 426 5.53 -28.70 -16.81
C ALA A 426 5.10 -28.75 -18.28
N GLU A 427 4.20 -27.87 -18.69
CA GLU A 427 3.75 -27.77 -20.07
C GLU A 427 4.86 -27.21 -20.97
N VAL A 428 5.42 -26.06 -20.61
CA VAL A 428 6.43 -25.38 -21.43
C VAL A 428 7.72 -26.20 -21.52
N SER A 429 8.09 -26.91 -20.46
CA SER A 429 9.22 -27.84 -20.44
C SER A 429 9.04 -29.02 -21.41
N ARG A 430 7.82 -29.56 -21.54
CA ARG A 430 7.51 -30.63 -22.51
C ARG A 430 7.53 -30.14 -23.95
N GLN A 431 7.14 -28.89 -24.19
CA GLN A 431 7.10 -28.31 -25.54
C GLN A 431 8.50 -27.97 -26.06
N ASP A 432 9.35 -27.33 -25.24
CA ASP A 432 10.74 -27.03 -25.58
C ASP A 432 11.64 -27.07 -24.33
N ALA A 433 12.13 -28.26 -24.02
CA ALA A 433 12.98 -28.50 -22.86
C ALA A 433 14.29 -27.66 -22.87
N LYS A 434 14.82 -27.35 -24.06
CA LYS A 434 16.08 -26.61 -24.20
C LYS A 434 15.88 -25.12 -23.89
N SER A 435 14.82 -24.53 -24.44
CA SER A 435 14.47 -23.14 -24.15
C SER A 435 14.03 -22.98 -22.70
N TRP A 436 13.33 -23.97 -22.14
CA TRP A 436 13.01 -24.03 -20.71
C TRP A 436 14.27 -24.04 -19.84
N GLU A 437 15.22 -24.95 -20.07
CA GLU A 437 16.48 -25.03 -19.30
C GLU A 437 17.26 -23.70 -19.34
N LYS A 438 17.34 -23.07 -20.52
CA LYS A 438 17.98 -21.76 -20.68
C LYS A 438 17.26 -20.67 -19.89
N SER A 439 15.93 -20.72 -19.83
CA SER A 439 15.10 -19.74 -19.13
C SER A 439 15.16 -19.90 -17.61
N VAL A 440 15.17 -21.14 -17.12
CA VAL A 440 15.43 -21.45 -15.70
C VAL A 440 16.83 -20.98 -15.29
N ARG A 441 17.86 -21.21 -16.14
CA ARG A 441 19.20 -20.67 -15.89
C ARG A 441 19.22 -19.14 -15.86
N ALA A 442 18.48 -18.49 -16.76
CA ALA A 442 18.36 -17.04 -16.77
C ALA A 442 17.74 -16.54 -15.46
N LEU A 443 16.60 -17.09 -15.03
CA LEU A 443 15.95 -16.75 -13.76
C LEU A 443 16.85 -17.00 -12.55
N SER A 444 17.59 -18.11 -12.54
CA SER A 444 18.56 -18.45 -11.49
C SER A 444 19.69 -17.42 -11.33
N GLY A 445 19.91 -16.55 -12.31
CA GLY A 445 20.87 -15.45 -12.17
C GLY A 445 20.27 -14.15 -11.66
N TYR A 446 18.93 -14.06 -11.60
CA TYR A 446 18.18 -13.03 -10.88
C TYR A 446 17.99 -13.40 -9.42
N TRP A 447 19.08 -13.77 -8.77
CA TRP A 447 19.53 -12.76 -7.86
C TRP A 447 18.74 -12.64 -6.55
N LYS A 448 18.32 -11.40 -6.38
CA LYS A 448 17.50 -10.93 -5.29
C LYS A 448 16.10 -11.56 -5.30
N ILE A 449 15.58 -11.98 -6.47
CA ILE A 449 14.31 -12.72 -6.57
C ILE A 449 14.47 -14.10 -5.93
N VAL A 450 15.48 -14.86 -6.33
CA VAL A 450 15.73 -16.20 -5.78
C VAL A 450 16.04 -16.13 -4.28
N ASN A 451 16.79 -15.11 -3.81
CA ASN A 451 16.97 -14.89 -2.37
C ASN A 451 15.64 -14.62 -1.66
N ASN A 452 14.78 -13.75 -2.22
CA ASN A 452 13.46 -13.48 -1.64
C ASN A 452 12.59 -14.74 -1.55
N VAL A 453 12.59 -15.59 -2.59
CA VAL A 453 11.79 -16.82 -2.63
C VAL A 453 12.22 -17.80 -1.52
N PHE A 454 13.52 -17.97 -1.29
CA PHE A 454 14.02 -18.97 -0.34
C PHE A 454 14.24 -18.45 1.09
N TYR A 455 14.37 -17.14 1.28
CA TYR A 455 14.77 -16.54 2.56
C TYR A 455 13.95 -15.30 2.97
N GLY A 456 12.88 -14.98 2.22
CA GLY A 456 12.03 -13.82 2.48
C GLY A 456 11.35 -13.86 3.84
N SER A 457 10.53 -14.88 4.09
CA SER A 457 9.89 -15.16 5.38
C SER A 457 9.35 -16.58 5.38
N ASP A 458 8.65 -16.98 6.45
CA ASP A 458 8.01 -18.28 6.59
C ASP A 458 6.48 -18.12 6.56
N PHE A 459 5.89 -18.33 5.38
CA PHE A 459 4.44 -18.37 5.21
C PHE A 459 4.04 -19.22 4.00
N PRO A 460 2.80 -19.78 3.98
CA PRO A 460 2.43 -20.85 3.05
C PRO A 460 2.65 -20.52 1.57
N ALA A 461 2.24 -19.34 1.11
CA ALA A 461 2.34 -18.97 -0.31
C ALA A 461 3.79 -18.88 -0.80
N LEU A 462 4.70 -18.29 0.01
CA LEU A 462 6.12 -18.20 -0.35
C LEU A 462 6.81 -19.57 -0.28
N ASN A 463 6.47 -20.38 0.73
CA ASN A 463 7.00 -21.75 0.87
C ASN A 463 6.59 -22.64 -0.32
N ASN A 464 5.34 -22.52 -0.77
CA ASN A 464 4.86 -23.21 -1.97
C ASN A 464 5.64 -22.74 -3.21
N LEU A 465 5.83 -21.44 -3.39
CA LEU A 465 6.62 -20.91 -4.50
C LEU A 465 8.07 -21.41 -4.47
N ALA A 466 8.70 -21.50 -3.30
CA ALA A 466 10.03 -22.06 -3.14
C ALA A 466 10.10 -23.54 -3.54
N SER A 467 9.07 -24.33 -3.21
CA SER A 467 8.93 -25.72 -3.67
C SER A 467 8.83 -25.79 -5.19
N GLU A 468 8.02 -24.93 -5.82
CA GLU A 468 7.89 -24.90 -7.28
C GLU A 468 9.19 -24.46 -7.98
N PHE A 469 9.96 -23.55 -7.37
CA PHE A 469 11.31 -23.20 -7.84
C PHE A 469 12.24 -24.41 -7.83
N VAL A 470 12.21 -25.23 -6.78
CA VAL A 470 13.01 -26.47 -6.70
C VAL A 470 12.59 -27.45 -7.79
N LYS A 471 11.28 -27.67 -7.98
CA LYS A 471 10.76 -28.54 -9.05
C LYS A 471 11.17 -28.07 -10.45
N ALA A 472 11.25 -26.75 -10.66
CA ALA A 472 11.71 -26.14 -11.90
C ALA A 472 13.24 -26.26 -12.11
N GLY A 473 14.01 -26.67 -11.10
CA GLY A 473 15.47 -26.82 -11.16
C GLY A 473 16.26 -25.64 -10.57
N ILE A 474 15.61 -24.73 -9.84
CA ILE A 474 16.26 -23.61 -9.16
C ILE A 474 16.55 -24.01 -7.71
N GLY A 475 17.83 -24.16 -7.38
CA GLY A 475 18.26 -24.58 -6.05
C GLY A 475 18.21 -23.46 -5.00
N LYS A 476 17.94 -23.84 -3.76
CA LYS A 476 18.06 -22.95 -2.60
C LYS A 476 19.52 -22.47 -2.46
N PRO A 477 19.76 -21.14 -2.36
CA PRO A 477 21.11 -20.63 -2.10
C PRO A 477 21.66 -21.09 -0.74
N THR A 478 22.98 -21.12 -0.54
CA THR A 478 23.58 -21.68 0.71
C THR A 478 23.26 -20.94 1.98
N ARG A 479 23.04 -19.63 1.89
CA ARG A 479 22.71 -18.79 3.03
C ARG A 479 21.79 -17.65 2.61
N LYS A 480 21.10 -17.10 3.61
CA LYS A 480 20.44 -15.80 3.52
C LYS A 480 21.51 -14.72 3.31
N LEU A 481 21.22 -13.78 2.42
CA LEU A 481 21.99 -12.54 2.29
C LEU A 481 21.42 -11.48 3.22
N GLU A 482 22.31 -10.71 3.83
CA GLU A 482 21.93 -9.57 4.66
C GLU A 482 21.49 -8.39 3.79
N ASP A 483 20.75 -7.45 4.38
CA ASP A 483 20.18 -6.33 3.64
C ASP A 483 21.23 -5.41 3.02
N HIS A 484 22.33 -5.13 3.72
CA HIS A 484 23.44 -4.36 3.16
C HIS A 484 24.05 -5.04 1.92
N GLU A 485 24.16 -6.39 1.92
CA GLU A 485 24.65 -7.14 0.76
C GLU A 485 23.70 -7.03 -0.44
N ILE A 486 22.40 -6.93 -0.18
CA ILE A 486 21.36 -6.82 -1.20
C ILE A 486 21.27 -5.39 -1.75
N TYR A 487 21.36 -4.38 -0.90
CA TYR A 487 21.20 -2.98 -1.28
C TYR A 487 22.46 -2.36 -1.89
N GLU A 488 23.65 -2.77 -1.46
CA GLU A 488 24.91 -2.19 -1.98
C GLU A 488 25.33 -2.80 -3.33
N ASP A 489 24.87 -4.02 -3.65
CA ASP A 489 25.18 -4.66 -4.92
C ASP A 489 24.12 -4.33 -5.99
N MET A 490 24.50 -3.41 -6.88
CA MET A 490 23.69 -2.95 -8.00
C MET A 490 23.68 -3.90 -9.20
N THR A 491 24.41 -5.02 -9.15
CA THR A 491 24.43 -6.02 -10.22
C THR A 491 23.05 -6.66 -10.31
N ILE A 492 22.35 -6.53 -11.44
CA ILE A 492 21.01 -7.09 -11.60
C ILE A 492 21.06 -8.62 -11.78
N TRP A 493 22.00 -9.10 -12.61
CA TRP A 493 22.11 -10.50 -12.96
C TRP A 493 23.52 -11.03 -12.71
N LYS A 494 23.62 -12.18 -12.04
CA LYS A 494 24.87 -12.86 -11.74
C LYS A 494 24.86 -14.28 -12.29
N GLU A 495 26.01 -14.79 -12.70
CA GLU A 495 26.10 -16.17 -13.22
C GLU A 495 25.66 -17.16 -12.13
N PRO A 496 24.70 -18.08 -12.40
CA PRO A 496 24.26 -19.05 -11.41
C PRO A 496 25.42 -19.83 -10.80
N GLY A 497 25.41 -19.98 -9.48
CA GLY A 497 26.49 -20.61 -8.71
C GLY A 497 27.59 -19.65 -8.24
N THR A 498 27.59 -18.39 -8.67
CA THR A 498 28.52 -17.37 -8.14
C THR A 498 27.99 -16.65 -6.91
N TRP A 499 26.73 -16.87 -6.52
CA TRP A 499 26.04 -16.06 -5.51
C TRP A 499 24.83 -16.80 -4.89
N PRO A 500 24.64 -16.64 -3.57
CA PRO A 500 25.50 -17.34 -2.63
C PRO A 500 25.72 -18.80 -3.08
N PRO A 501 26.97 -19.24 -3.30
CA PRO A 501 27.26 -20.49 -3.99
C PRO A 501 26.60 -21.68 -3.30
N ALA A 502 25.83 -22.50 -4.01
CA ALA A 502 25.30 -23.75 -3.48
C ALA A 502 26.48 -24.66 -3.03
N HIS A 503 26.41 -25.28 -1.86
CA HIS A 503 27.15 -26.51 -1.64
C HIS A 503 26.54 -27.52 -2.61
N VAL A 504 27.30 -27.89 -3.64
CA VAL A 504 26.91 -28.95 -4.58
C VAL A 504 26.97 -30.28 -3.82
N GLY A 505 25.98 -30.53 -2.97
CA GLY A 505 25.66 -31.85 -2.48
C GLY A 505 25.02 -32.60 -3.63
N ARG A 506 25.78 -33.49 -4.28
CA ARG A 506 25.20 -34.52 -5.13
C ARG A 506 24.09 -35.19 -4.32
N ILE A 507 22.86 -35.20 -4.86
CA ILE A 507 21.81 -36.07 -4.39
C ILE A 507 22.32 -37.50 -4.58
N THR A 508 22.79 -38.10 -3.50
CA THR A 508 22.92 -39.55 -3.37
C THR A 508 22.09 -39.95 -2.17
N ASN A 509 20.97 -40.60 -2.48
CA ASN A 509 20.08 -41.37 -1.62
C ASN A 509 19.39 -40.62 -0.48
N VAL A 510 18.08 -40.46 -0.68
CA VAL A 510 17.06 -40.25 0.36
C VAL A 510 17.14 -41.44 1.35
N ASN A 511 17.22 -41.15 2.64
CA ASN A 511 16.83 -42.07 3.71
C ASN A 511 15.54 -41.52 4.33
N GLU A 512 14.54 -42.38 4.45
CA GLU A 512 13.14 -42.08 4.80
C GLU A 512 12.86 -41.89 6.31
N ASP A 513 13.86 -41.62 7.16
CA ASP A 513 13.66 -41.65 8.63
C ASP A 513 13.92 -40.33 9.38
N ASP A 514 13.82 -39.17 8.74
CA ASP A 514 13.75 -37.88 9.47
C ASP A 514 12.88 -36.87 8.71
N LEU A 515 11.57 -36.91 8.94
CA LEU A 515 10.62 -35.80 9.14
C LEU A 515 9.17 -36.28 9.19
#